data_AF-A0A542XPR6-F1
#
_entry.id   AF-A0A542XPR6-F1
#
_cell.length_a   1.000
_cell.length_b   1.000
_cell.length_c   1.000
_cell.angle_alpha   90.00
_cell.angle_beta   90.00
_cell.angle_gamma   90.00
#
_symmetry.space_group_name_H-M   'P 1'
#
loop_
_entity.id
_entity.type
_entity.pdbx_description
1 polymer ?
#
loop_
_entity_poly.entity_id
_entity_poly.type
_entity_poly.pdbx_seq_one_letter_code
_entity_poly.pdbx_strand_id
1 'polypeptide(L)'
;MPLTPADVHNVAFKKPPIGKRGYDEEEVDAFLDEVERELARLIEENNELRAQVERGGRGSGPVAPPGPGGDARLAAELNDAKAQLDRVQRDKAAAEQAARAMQAELEQVRGAGGVPAGGDGEQQALRVLMMAQRTADDHVSDARREADQVLSEARSKAEEVTREARAKADALERDARQRHQEAMGGLDTKRTALQKHIEELKQFEREYRTRLKAYLESQLRDLDGRGQGLDVDIDRTDGGGRAGAGNSLAAAGLAGSYGGGGRSGALEAGR
;
A
#
# COMPACT_ATOMS: atom_id res chain seq x y z
N MET A 1 -14.38 -18.58 10.72
CA MET A 1 -13.43 -17.75 11.50
C MET A 1 -12.12 -18.50 11.53
N PRO A 2 -11.01 -17.93 11.04
CA PRO A 2 -9.74 -18.65 11.03
C PRO A 2 -9.16 -18.67 12.46
N LEU A 3 -8.36 -19.71 12.74
CA LEU A 3 -7.72 -19.98 14.03
C LEU A 3 -6.94 -18.75 14.55
N THR A 4 -7.06 -18.45 15.84
CA THR A 4 -6.24 -17.45 16.53
C THR A 4 -5.01 -18.10 17.18
N PRO A 5 -3.92 -17.35 17.48
CA PRO A 5 -2.78 -17.87 18.23
C PRO A 5 -3.19 -18.47 19.59
N ALA A 6 -4.17 -17.84 20.25
CA ALA A 6 -4.75 -18.35 21.49
C ALA A 6 -5.51 -19.68 21.29
N ASP A 7 -6.10 -19.92 20.11
CA ASP A 7 -6.74 -21.21 19.82
C ASP A 7 -5.70 -22.32 19.65
N VAL A 8 -4.53 -22.01 19.06
CA VAL A 8 -3.41 -22.96 18.89
C VAL A 8 -2.82 -23.34 20.26
N HIS A 9 -2.62 -22.35 21.14
CA HIS A 9 -2.11 -22.56 22.49
C HIS A 9 -3.06 -23.42 23.37
N ASN A 10 -4.37 -23.31 23.15
CA ASN A 10 -5.39 -24.04 23.93
C ASN A 10 -5.80 -25.39 23.31
N VAL A 11 -5.18 -25.82 22.21
CA VAL A 11 -5.49 -27.12 21.59
C VAL A 11 -4.97 -28.25 22.47
N ALA A 12 -5.88 -29.13 22.89
CA ALA A 12 -5.54 -30.37 23.58
C ALA A 12 -5.75 -31.58 22.67
N PHE A 13 -4.69 -32.36 22.45
CA PHE A 13 -4.77 -33.62 21.71
C PHE A 13 -5.12 -34.79 22.64
N LYS A 14 -5.91 -35.75 22.15
CA LYS A 14 -6.24 -36.98 22.89
C LYS A 14 -5.04 -37.92 22.86
N LYS A 15 -4.71 -38.53 24.00
CA LYS A 15 -3.66 -39.56 24.07
C LYS A 15 -3.97 -40.75 23.13
N PRO A 16 -2.96 -41.32 22.47
CA PRO A 16 -3.15 -42.46 21.58
C PRO A 16 -3.83 -43.63 22.33
N PRO A 17 -4.73 -44.39 21.67
CA PRO A 17 -5.28 -45.61 22.25
C PRO A 17 -4.16 -46.58 22.61
N ILE A 18 -4.32 -47.27 23.75
CA ILE A 18 -3.32 -48.22 24.28
C ILE A 18 -2.85 -49.18 23.18
N GLY A 19 -1.54 -49.23 22.93
CA GLY A 19 -0.91 -50.07 21.92
C GLY A 19 -0.62 -49.41 20.57
N LYS A 20 -1.00 -48.14 20.37
CA LYS A 20 -0.59 -47.34 19.20
C LYS A 20 0.45 -46.30 19.59
N ARG A 21 1.48 -46.13 18.76
CA ARG A 21 2.48 -45.07 18.91
C ARG A 21 1.85 -43.73 18.52
N GLY A 22 1.99 -42.73 19.39
CA GLY A 22 1.64 -41.33 19.11
C GLY A 22 2.84 -40.55 18.62
N TYR A 23 2.59 -39.27 18.33
CA TYR A 23 3.65 -38.28 18.21
C TYR A 23 4.27 -38.02 19.58
N ASP A 24 5.53 -37.61 19.60
CA ASP A 24 6.21 -37.17 20.81
C ASP A 24 5.55 -35.87 21.31
N GLU A 25 5.17 -35.82 22.59
CA GLU A 25 4.49 -34.67 23.17
C GLU A 25 5.41 -33.42 23.13
N GLU A 26 6.72 -33.60 23.35
CA GLU A 26 7.70 -32.50 23.37
C GLU A 26 7.94 -31.93 21.97
N GLU A 27 8.01 -32.79 20.94
CA GLU A 27 8.16 -32.33 19.54
C GLU A 27 6.90 -31.63 19.02
N VAL A 28 5.71 -32.11 19.43
CA VAL A 28 4.44 -31.48 19.06
C VAL A 28 4.30 -30.12 19.73
N ASP A 29 4.62 -30.01 21.02
CA ASP A 29 4.57 -28.75 21.75
C ASP A 29 5.55 -27.72 21.16
N ALA A 30 6.78 -28.12 20.85
CA ALA A 30 7.77 -27.24 20.21
C ALA A 30 7.31 -26.76 18.81
N PHE A 31 6.63 -27.60 18.04
CA PHE A 31 6.07 -27.22 16.75
C PHE A 31 4.87 -26.27 16.90
N LEU A 32 4.00 -26.49 17.89
CA LEU A 32 2.89 -25.58 18.19
C LEU A 32 3.39 -24.19 18.61
N ASP A 33 4.48 -24.10 19.38
CA ASP A 33 5.12 -22.82 19.74
C ASP A 33 5.63 -22.06 18.50
N GLU A 34 6.17 -22.77 17.50
CA GLU A 34 6.60 -22.17 16.23
C GLU A 34 5.40 -21.68 15.40
N VAL A 35 4.35 -22.49 15.33
CA VAL A 35 3.09 -22.14 14.63
C VAL A 35 2.40 -20.95 15.29
N GLU A 36 2.35 -20.90 16.62
CA GLU A 36 1.76 -19.77 17.36
C GLU A 36 2.51 -18.47 17.04
N ARG A 37 3.85 -18.52 17.03
CA ARG A 37 4.70 -17.36 16.77
C ARG A 37 4.57 -16.84 15.34
N GLU A 38 4.57 -17.74 14.35
CA GLU A 38 4.37 -17.36 12.95
C GLU A 38 2.93 -16.90 12.68
N LEU A 39 1.92 -17.49 13.34
CA LEU A 39 0.54 -17.04 13.21
C LEU A 39 0.34 -15.64 13.81
N ALA A 40 0.95 -15.36 14.97
CA ALA A 40 0.95 -14.02 15.57
C ALA A 40 1.63 -13.00 14.64
N ARG A 41 2.81 -13.34 14.11
CA ARG A 41 3.53 -12.52 13.14
C ARG A 41 2.71 -12.25 11.88
N LEU A 42 2.09 -13.28 11.29
CA LEU A 42 1.25 -13.15 10.10
C LEU A 42 0.02 -12.28 10.37
N ILE A 43 -0.57 -12.38 11.55
CA ILE A 43 -1.72 -11.53 11.94
C ILE A 43 -1.27 -10.09 12.13
N GLU A 44 -0.15 -9.84 12.80
CA GLU A 44 0.45 -8.51 12.95
C GLU A 44 0.79 -7.91 11.58
N GLU A 45 1.45 -8.66 10.71
CA GLU A 45 1.77 -8.24 9.34
C GLU A 45 0.50 -7.99 8.51
N ASN A 46 -0.53 -8.83 8.63
CA ASN A 46 -1.80 -8.60 7.96
C ASN A 46 -2.50 -7.33 8.48
N ASN A 47 -2.45 -7.10 9.79
CA ASN A 47 -3.01 -5.90 10.43
C ASN A 47 -2.21 -4.64 10.04
N GLU A 48 -0.88 -4.73 9.96
CA GLU A 48 -0.02 -3.66 9.48
C GLU A 48 -0.24 -3.36 8.01
N LEU A 49 -0.33 -4.38 7.15
CA LEU A 49 -0.63 -4.22 5.73
C LEU A 49 -2.03 -3.61 5.53
N ARG A 50 -3.03 -4.06 6.29
CA ARG A 50 -4.37 -3.43 6.30
C ARG A 50 -4.31 -1.98 6.77
N ALA A 51 -3.57 -1.69 7.84
CA ALA A 51 -3.38 -0.33 8.33
C ALA A 51 -2.58 0.54 7.36
N GLN A 52 -1.64 -0.02 6.60
CA GLN A 52 -0.89 0.65 5.54
C GLN A 52 -1.78 0.95 4.33
N VAL A 53 -2.69 0.04 3.96
CA VAL A 53 -3.71 0.31 2.93
C VAL A 53 -4.67 1.42 3.40
N GLU A 54 -5.10 1.39 4.66
CA GLU A 54 -5.93 2.47 5.22
C GLU A 54 -5.19 3.81 5.34
N ARG A 55 -3.91 3.78 5.73
CA ARG A 55 -3.06 4.98 5.86
C ARG A 55 -2.65 5.54 4.51
N GLY A 56 -2.34 4.68 3.53
CA GLY A 56 -2.15 5.03 2.13
C GLY A 56 -3.42 5.60 1.50
N GLY A 57 -4.59 5.12 1.94
CA GLY A 57 -5.89 5.69 1.60
C GLY A 57 -6.22 7.03 2.29
N ARG A 58 -5.52 7.40 3.38
CA ARG A 58 -5.74 8.63 4.16
C ARG A 58 -4.67 9.71 3.99
N GLY A 59 -3.52 9.38 3.40
CA GLY A 59 -2.39 10.30 3.15
C GLY A 59 -2.53 11.19 1.91
N SER A 60 -3.56 10.98 1.08
CA SER A 60 -3.97 11.92 0.04
C SER A 60 -5.00 12.89 0.63
N GLY A 61 -4.63 14.18 0.80
CA GLY A 61 -5.60 15.25 1.05
C GLY A 61 -6.75 15.21 0.03
N PRO A 62 -7.94 15.72 0.37
CA PRO A 62 -9.25 15.12 0.09
C PRO A 62 -9.40 14.68 -1.37
N VAL A 63 -8.85 13.50 -1.67
CA VAL A 63 -9.37 12.68 -2.73
C VAL A 63 -10.54 11.99 -2.05
N ALA A 64 -11.74 12.33 -2.52
CA ALA A 64 -12.97 11.67 -2.16
C ALA A 64 -12.73 10.16 -2.00
N PRO A 65 -13.41 9.47 -1.07
CA PRO A 65 -13.25 8.02 -0.91
C PRO A 65 -13.30 7.38 -2.30
N PRO A 66 -12.51 6.32 -2.62
CA PRO A 66 -12.84 5.51 -3.77
C PRO A 66 -14.29 5.11 -3.54
N GLY A 67 -15.18 5.73 -4.30
CA GLY A 67 -16.58 5.65 -3.96
C GLY A 67 -16.92 4.16 -3.90
N PRO A 68 -17.87 3.73 -3.07
CA PRO A 68 -18.47 2.40 -3.17
C PRO A 68 -19.17 2.19 -4.53
N GLY A 69 -18.79 2.91 -5.57
CA GLY A 69 -19.24 2.77 -6.93
C GLY A 69 -18.12 2.54 -7.93
N GLY A 70 -16.85 2.35 -7.56
CA GLY A 70 -15.84 1.85 -8.51
C GLY A 70 -15.95 0.34 -8.63
N ASP A 71 -15.45 -0.34 -7.61
CA ASP A 71 -15.52 -1.80 -7.49
C ASP A 71 -16.94 -2.30 -7.31
N ALA A 72 -17.81 -1.54 -6.63
CA ALA A 72 -19.21 -1.93 -6.48
C ALA A 72 -20.08 -1.58 -7.68
N ARG A 73 -19.73 -0.60 -8.55
CA ARG A 73 -20.40 -0.51 -9.86
C ARG A 73 -19.88 -1.56 -10.81
N LEU A 74 -18.56 -1.82 -10.87
CA LEU A 74 -18.05 -2.93 -11.68
C LEU A 74 -18.63 -4.28 -11.23
N ALA A 75 -18.77 -4.51 -9.92
CA ALA A 75 -19.39 -5.71 -9.39
C ALA A 75 -20.91 -5.74 -9.65
N ALA A 76 -21.62 -4.61 -9.56
CA ALA A 76 -23.03 -4.52 -9.93
C ALA A 76 -23.24 -4.77 -11.43
N GLU A 77 -22.43 -4.15 -12.29
CA GLU A 77 -22.44 -4.35 -13.75
C GLU A 77 -22.11 -5.80 -14.12
N LEU A 78 -21.17 -6.45 -13.42
CA LEU A 78 -20.88 -7.88 -13.61
C LEU A 78 -22.05 -8.78 -13.18
N ASN A 79 -22.74 -8.43 -12.09
CA ASN A 79 -23.91 -9.18 -11.62
C ASN A 79 -25.11 -8.98 -12.56
N ASP A 80 -25.32 -7.77 -13.07
CA ASP A 80 -26.35 -7.45 -14.04
C ASP A 80 -26.09 -8.15 -15.38
N ALA A 81 -24.84 -8.15 -15.86
CA ALA A 81 -24.44 -8.87 -17.06
C ALA A 81 -24.64 -10.40 -16.91
N LYS A 82 -24.31 -10.97 -15.75
CA LYS A 82 -24.60 -12.38 -15.44
C LYS A 82 -26.11 -12.65 -15.43
N ALA A 83 -26.90 -11.79 -14.79
CA ALA A 83 -28.35 -11.93 -14.75
C ALA A 83 -28.98 -11.82 -16.15
N GLN A 84 -28.44 -10.98 -17.04
CA GLN A 84 -28.85 -10.89 -18.43
C GLN A 84 -28.50 -12.17 -19.20
N LEU A 85 -27.28 -12.71 -19.02
CA LEU A 85 -26.87 -13.96 -19.66
C LEU A 85 -27.76 -15.14 -19.24
N ASP A 86 -28.09 -15.24 -17.96
CA ASP A 86 -28.97 -16.29 -17.43
C ASP A 86 -30.40 -16.18 -17.99
N ARG A 87 -30.90 -14.96 -18.20
CA ARG A 87 -32.22 -14.74 -18.84
C ARG A 87 -32.21 -15.19 -20.29
N VAL A 88 -31.21 -14.74 -21.07
CA VAL A 88 -31.06 -15.14 -22.47
C VAL A 88 -30.90 -16.66 -22.61
N GLN A 89 -30.17 -17.30 -21.71
CA GLN A 89 -30.04 -18.77 -21.71
C GLN A 89 -31.36 -19.48 -21.40
N ARG A 90 -32.17 -18.96 -20.46
CA ARG A 90 -33.50 -19.52 -20.16
C ARG A 90 -34.46 -19.33 -21.33
N ASP A 91 -34.45 -18.17 -21.96
CA ASP A 91 -35.32 -17.87 -23.10
C ASP A 91 -34.95 -18.75 -24.31
N LYS A 92 -33.65 -18.92 -24.57
CA LYS A 92 -33.15 -19.87 -25.57
C LYS A 92 -33.59 -21.31 -25.25
N ALA A 93 -33.44 -21.76 -24.00
CA ALA A 93 -33.84 -23.10 -23.60
C ALA A 93 -35.35 -23.33 -23.72
N ALA A 94 -36.17 -22.31 -23.39
CA ALA A 94 -37.62 -22.36 -23.55
C ALA A 94 -38.03 -22.41 -25.03
N ALA A 95 -37.37 -21.62 -25.89
CA ALA A 95 -37.59 -21.65 -27.32
C ALA A 95 -37.20 -23.00 -27.94
N GLU A 96 -36.07 -23.58 -27.53
CA GLU A 96 -35.65 -24.93 -27.96
C GLU A 96 -36.65 -26.02 -27.51
N GLN A 97 -37.20 -25.91 -26.30
CA GLN A 97 -38.21 -26.84 -25.82
C GLN A 97 -39.53 -26.72 -26.59
N ALA A 98 -39.97 -25.49 -26.89
CA ALA A 98 -41.17 -25.26 -27.69
C ALA A 98 -41.01 -25.78 -29.13
N ALA A 99 -39.84 -25.58 -29.74
CA ALA A 99 -39.52 -26.12 -31.06
C ALA A 99 -39.52 -27.66 -31.06
N ARG A 100 -38.94 -28.30 -30.03
CA ARG A 100 -38.96 -29.76 -29.89
C ARG A 100 -40.37 -30.31 -29.67
N ALA A 101 -41.20 -29.61 -28.89
CA ALA A 101 -42.59 -30.01 -28.67
C ALA A 101 -43.41 -29.95 -29.97
N MET A 102 -43.29 -28.86 -30.74
CA MET A 102 -43.94 -28.74 -32.06
C MET A 102 -43.46 -29.81 -33.05
N GLN A 103 -42.17 -30.14 -33.05
CA GLN A 103 -41.63 -31.22 -33.89
C GLN A 103 -42.22 -32.59 -33.52
N ALA A 104 -42.33 -32.90 -32.22
CA ALA A 104 -42.92 -34.16 -31.75
C ALA A 104 -44.42 -34.26 -32.07
N GLU A 105 -45.16 -33.16 -32.00
CA GLU A 105 -46.58 -33.11 -32.37
C GLU A 105 -46.78 -33.33 -33.88
N LEU A 106 -45.93 -32.72 -34.72
CA LEU A 106 -45.92 -32.96 -36.17
C LEU A 106 -45.56 -34.42 -36.52
N GLU A 107 -44.63 -35.04 -35.79
CA GLU A 107 -44.31 -36.46 -35.96
C GLU A 107 -45.45 -37.38 -35.52
N GLN A 108 -46.19 -37.05 -34.46
CA GLN A 108 -47.39 -37.79 -34.07
C GLN A 108 -48.51 -37.67 -35.11
N VAL A 109 -48.76 -36.47 -35.64
CA VAL A 109 -49.75 -36.28 -36.71
C VAL A 109 -49.32 -37.04 -37.98
N ARG A 110 -48.02 -37.06 -38.29
CA ARG A 110 -47.46 -37.86 -39.39
C ARG A 110 -47.56 -39.37 -39.16
N GLY A 111 -47.44 -39.82 -37.90
CA GLY A 111 -47.57 -41.22 -37.50
C GLY A 111 -49.02 -41.70 -37.36
N ALA A 112 -49.97 -40.79 -37.09
CA ALA A 112 -51.39 -41.11 -36.89
C ALA A 112 -52.26 -40.85 -38.14
N GLY A 113 -51.78 -40.05 -39.11
CA GLY A 113 -52.53 -39.67 -40.30
C GLY A 113 -52.13 -40.44 -41.57
N GLY A 114 -52.71 -41.62 -41.78
CA GLY A 114 -52.85 -42.18 -43.13
C GLY A 114 -53.80 -41.29 -43.95
N VAL A 115 -53.31 -40.72 -45.05
CA VAL A 115 -54.04 -39.76 -45.88
C VAL A 115 -55.12 -40.49 -46.71
N PRO A 116 -56.40 -40.04 -46.73
CA PRO A 116 -57.35 -40.44 -47.77
C PRO A 116 -56.96 -39.76 -49.09
N ALA A 117 -56.72 -40.58 -50.12
CA ALA A 117 -56.32 -40.16 -51.45
C ALA A 117 -57.32 -39.16 -52.08
N GLY A 118 -56.87 -37.92 -52.28
CA GLY A 118 -57.55 -36.88 -53.06
C GLY A 118 -56.54 -35.78 -53.46
N GLY A 119 -56.24 -35.67 -54.76
CA GLY A 119 -55.06 -34.97 -55.30
C GLY A 119 -54.93 -33.46 -55.04
N ASP A 120 -55.95 -32.80 -54.50
CA ASP A 120 -55.89 -31.38 -54.10
C ASP A 120 -55.28 -31.18 -52.69
N GLY A 121 -55.42 -32.18 -51.81
CA GLY A 121 -54.88 -32.15 -50.44
C GLY A 121 -53.36 -32.30 -50.39
N GLU A 122 -52.77 -33.08 -51.28
CA GLU A 122 -51.31 -33.22 -51.40
C GLU A 122 -50.63 -31.91 -51.81
N GLN A 123 -51.23 -31.17 -52.75
CA GLN A 123 -50.68 -29.89 -53.20
C GLN A 123 -50.79 -28.81 -52.11
N GLN A 124 -51.90 -28.79 -51.36
CA GLN A 124 -52.04 -27.91 -50.19
C GLN A 124 -51.07 -28.28 -49.07
N ALA A 125 -50.89 -29.57 -48.77
CA ALA A 125 -49.94 -30.03 -47.76
C ALA A 125 -48.48 -29.69 -48.13
N LEU A 126 -48.09 -29.85 -49.39
CA LEU A 126 -46.78 -29.43 -49.90
C LEU A 126 -46.56 -27.91 -49.78
N ARG A 127 -47.59 -27.11 -50.06
CA ARG A 127 -47.51 -25.65 -49.94
C ARG A 127 -47.37 -25.20 -48.49
N VAL A 128 -48.09 -25.83 -47.57
CA VAL A 128 -47.98 -25.59 -46.13
C VAL A 128 -46.61 -26.03 -45.61
N LEU A 129 -46.10 -27.17 -46.05
CA LEU A 129 -44.74 -27.64 -45.68
C LEU A 129 -43.65 -26.70 -46.20
N MET A 130 -43.75 -26.22 -47.44
CA MET A 130 -42.78 -25.23 -47.95
C MET A 130 -42.85 -23.91 -47.21
N MET A 131 -44.05 -23.45 -46.84
CA MET A 131 -44.22 -22.24 -46.03
C MET A 131 -43.64 -22.43 -44.63
N ALA A 132 -43.91 -23.57 -43.98
CA ALA A 132 -43.36 -23.91 -42.67
C ALA A 132 -41.83 -24.05 -42.70
N GLN A 133 -41.27 -24.71 -43.71
CA GLN A 133 -39.82 -24.85 -43.90
C GLN A 133 -39.17 -23.47 -44.09
N ARG A 134 -39.75 -22.63 -44.95
CA ARG A 134 -39.27 -21.28 -45.18
C ARG A 134 -39.32 -20.44 -43.90
N THR A 135 -40.43 -20.49 -43.16
CA THR A 135 -40.55 -19.78 -41.89
C THR A 135 -39.56 -20.28 -40.84
N ALA A 136 -39.29 -21.60 -40.78
CA ALA A 136 -38.25 -22.14 -39.92
C ALA A 136 -36.84 -21.65 -40.32
N ASP A 137 -36.53 -21.64 -41.62
CA ASP A 137 -35.25 -21.16 -42.14
C ASP A 137 -35.07 -19.65 -41.88
N ASP A 138 -36.14 -18.86 -42.06
CA ASP A 138 -36.16 -17.42 -41.76
C ASP A 138 -35.87 -17.18 -40.27
N HIS A 139 -36.58 -17.87 -39.37
CA HIS A 139 -36.35 -17.77 -37.92
C HIS A 139 -34.93 -18.21 -37.50
N VAL A 140 -34.38 -19.27 -38.09
CA VAL A 140 -33.00 -19.69 -37.82
C VAL A 140 -32.01 -18.63 -38.31
N SER A 141 -32.28 -17.98 -39.44
CA SER A 141 -31.41 -16.93 -39.97
C SER A 141 -31.46 -15.66 -39.11
N ASP A 142 -32.63 -15.29 -38.62
CA ASP A 142 -32.83 -14.11 -37.76
C ASP A 142 -32.20 -14.35 -36.38
N ALA A 143 -32.42 -15.52 -35.78
CA ALA A 143 -31.78 -15.89 -34.51
C ALA A 143 -30.24 -15.91 -34.61
N ARG A 144 -29.69 -16.32 -35.76
CA ARG A 144 -28.24 -16.26 -36.01
C ARG A 144 -27.74 -14.82 -36.09
N ARG A 145 -28.44 -13.94 -36.81
CA ARG A 145 -28.09 -12.52 -36.91
C ARG A 145 -28.13 -11.83 -35.56
N GLU A 146 -29.17 -12.07 -34.77
CA GLU A 146 -29.28 -11.52 -33.42
C GLU A 146 -28.16 -12.02 -32.50
N ALA A 147 -27.84 -13.33 -32.55
CA ALA A 147 -26.74 -13.90 -31.79
C ALA A 147 -25.39 -13.29 -32.18
N ASP A 148 -25.13 -13.13 -33.48
CA ASP A 148 -23.89 -12.52 -33.99
C ASP A 148 -23.78 -11.04 -33.57
N GLN A 149 -24.90 -10.31 -33.58
CA GLN A 149 -24.95 -8.92 -33.11
C GLN A 149 -24.64 -8.84 -31.61
N VAL A 150 -25.30 -9.64 -30.77
CA VAL A 150 -25.05 -9.67 -29.32
C VAL A 150 -23.61 -10.05 -29.00
N LEU A 151 -23.04 -11.02 -29.73
CA LEU A 151 -21.64 -11.41 -29.56
C LEU A 151 -20.66 -10.29 -29.95
N SER A 152 -20.97 -9.53 -31.00
CA SER A 152 -20.16 -8.38 -31.43
C SER A 152 -20.19 -7.24 -30.40
N GLU A 153 -21.37 -6.93 -29.88
CA GLU A 153 -21.57 -5.90 -28.85
C GLU A 153 -20.87 -6.30 -27.54
N ALA A 154 -21.06 -7.55 -27.10
CA ALA A 154 -20.40 -8.07 -25.90
C ALA A 154 -18.86 -8.06 -26.02
N ARG A 155 -18.32 -8.43 -27.19
CA ARG A 155 -16.87 -8.37 -27.47
C ARG A 155 -16.36 -6.94 -27.43
N SER A 156 -17.05 -6.01 -28.09
CA SER A 156 -16.67 -4.59 -28.11
C SER A 156 -16.65 -3.99 -26.70
N LYS A 157 -17.65 -4.32 -25.89
CA LYS A 157 -17.73 -3.85 -24.50
C LYS A 157 -16.67 -4.49 -23.60
N ALA A 158 -16.37 -5.78 -23.78
CA ALA A 158 -15.27 -6.43 -23.08
C ALA A 158 -13.91 -5.81 -23.42
N GLU A 159 -13.68 -5.46 -24.69
CA GLU A 159 -12.48 -4.76 -25.13
C GLU A 159 -12.37 -3.35 -24.52
N GLU A 160 -13.47 -2.61 -24.47
CA GLU A 160 -13.53 -1.28 -23.86
C GLU A 160 -13.18 -1.35 -22.37
N VAL A 161 -13.83 -2.23 -21.61
CA VAL A 161 -13.53 -2.43 -20.18
C VAL A 161 -12.07 -2.84 -19.97
N THR A 162 -11.54 -3.70 -20.83
CA THR A 162 -10.13 -4.12 -20.76
C THR A 162 -9.18 -2.95 -21.05
N ARG A 163 -9.49 -2.10 -22.03
CA ARG A 163 -8.69 -0.90 -22.35
C ARG A 163 -8.72 0.10 -21.21
N GLU A 164 -9.89 0.35 -20.62
CA GLU A 164 -10.02 1.25 -19.47
C GLU A 164 -9.27 0.72 -18.24
N ALA A 165 -9.40 -0.57 -17.93
CA ALA A 165 -8.71 -1.18 -16.81
C ALA A 165 -7.18 -1.08 -16.97
N ARG A 166 -6.67 -1.35 -18.18
CA ARG A 166 -5.24 -1.17 -18.49
C ARG A 166 -4.80 0.28 -18.38
N ALA A 167 -5.56 1.22 -18.91
CA ALA A 167 -5.24 2.64 -18.81
C ALA A 167 -5.20 3.14 -17.36
N LYS A 168 -6.13 2.67 -16.52
CA LYS A 168 -6.17 2.96 -15.08
C LYS A 168 -4.97 2.34 -14.35
N ALA A 169 -4.61 1.10 -14.66
CA ALA A 169 -3.44 0.44 -14.10
C ALA A 169 -2.14 1.19 -14.46
N ASP A 170 -1.95 1.54 -15.73
CA ASP A 170 -0.79 2.29 -16.20
C ASP A 170 -0.70 3.68 -15.55
N ALA A 171 -1.84 4.35 -15.35
CA ALA A 171 -1.88 5.63 -14.66
C ALA A 171 -1.48 5.51 -13.18
N LEU A 172 -1.97 4.47 -12.49
CA LEU A 172 -1.60 4.20 -11.11
C LEU A 172 -0.12 3.84 -10.97
N GLU A 173 0.44 3.05 -11.89
CA GLU A 173 1.88 2.75 -11.91
C GLU A 173 2.73 4.01 -12.09
N ARG A 174 2.32 4.92 -12.98
CA ARG A 174 3.02 6.20 -13.19
C ARG A 174 2.98 7.07 -11.94
N ASP A 175 1.83 7.22 -11.32
CA ASP A 175 1.67 7.99 -10.08
C ASP A 175 2.50 7.39 -8.93
N ALA A 176 2.44 6.06 -8.75
CA ALA A 176 3.24 5.38 -7.74
C ALA A 176 4.75 5.56 -7.96
N ARG A 177 5.23 5.44 -9.21
CA ARG A 177 6.64 5.68 -9.55
C ARG A 177 7.05 7.13 -9.32
N GLN A 178 6.22 8.09 -9.68
CA GLN A 178 6.50 9.50 -9.45
C GLN A 178 6.62 9.81 -7.96
N ARG A 179 5.63 9.40 -7.15
CA ARG A 179 5.67 9.59 -5.69
C ARG A 179 6.89 8.92 -5.07
N HIS A 180 7.26 7.73 -5.55
CA HIS A 180 8.47 7.06 -5.09
C HIS A 180 9.73 7.88 -5.42
N GLN A 181 9.86 8.38 -6.64
CA GLN A 181 11.00 9.22 -7.03
C GLN A 181 11.08 10.51 -6.22
N GLU A 182 9.95 11.18 -6.00
CA GLU A 182 9.88 12.39 -5.17
C GLU A 182 10.27 12.11 -3.72
N ALA A 183 9.76 11.02 -3.13
CA ALA A 183 10.11 10.60 -1.77
C ALA A 183 11.60 10.25 -1.65
N MET A 184 12.13 9.47 -2.60
CA MET A 184 13.55 9.09 -2.63
C MET A 184 14.47 10.30 -2.82
N GLY A 185 14.14 11.21 -3.74
CA GLY A 185 14.88 12.46 -3.92
C GLY A 185 14.85 13.34 -2.67
N GLY A 186 13.70 13.39 -1.97
CA GLY A 186 13.56 14.06 -0.68
C GLY A 186 14.41 13.41 0.43
N LEU A 187 14.58 12.09 0.42
CA LEU A 187 15.46 11.39 1.35
C LEU A 187 16.94 11.62 1.03
N ASP A 188 17.34 11.61 -0.25
CA ASP A 188 18.72 11.85 -0.66
C ASP A 188 19.18 13.28 -0.35
N THR A 189 18.30 14.27 -0.53
CA THR A 189 18.58 15.66 -0.15
C THR A 189 18.77 15.78 1.37
N LYS A 190 17.89 15.17 2.17
CA LYS A 190 18.05 15.12 3.64
C LYS A 190 19.33 14.39 4.06
N ARG A 191 19.64 13.25 3.44
CA ARG A 191 20.87 12.48 3.70
C ARG A 191 22.10 13.34 3.47
N THR A 192 22.15 14.04 2.34
CA THR A 192 23.27 14.91 1.98
C THR A 192 23.39 16.10 2.92
N ALA A 193 22.26 16.72 3.32
CA ALA A 193 22.27 17.81 4.29
C ALA A 193 22.76 17.36 5.68
N LEU A 194 22.31 16.20 6.15
CA LEU A 194 22.79 15.61 7.41
C LEU A 194 24.26 15.24 7.35
N GLN A 195 24.74 14.69 6.24
CA GLN A 195 26.16 14.40 6.02
C GLN A 195 27.01 15.68 6.12
N LYS A 196 26.59 16.75 5.44
CA LYS A 196 27.26 18.05 5.55
C LYS A 196 27.28 18.58 6.98
N HIS A 197 26.16 18.47 7.70
CA HIS A 197 26.09 18.92 9.09
C HIS A 197 27.01 18.11 10.02
N ILE A 198 27.15 16.80 9.79
CA ILE A 198 28.09 15.96 10.53
C ILE A 198 29.53 16.44 10.29
N GLU A 199 29.89 16.79 9.05
CA GLU A 199 31.22 17.32 8.73
C GLU A 199 31.48 18.67 9.40
N GLU A 200 30.51 19.58 9.35
CA GLU A 200 30.57 20.88 10.03
C GLU A 200 30.75 20.72 11.55
N LEU A 201 30.00 19.82 12.18
CA LEU A 201 30.13 19.52 13.61
C LEU A 201 31.49 18.93 13.97
N LYS A 202 32.03 18.03 13.13
CA LYS A 202 33.39 17.47 13.32
C LYS A 202 34.47 18.54 13.19
N GLN A 203 34.32 19.47 12.25
CA GLN A 203 35.23 20.60 12.11
C GLN A 203 35.14 21.52 13.32
N PHE A 204 33.93 21.87 13.74
CA PHE A 204 33.68 22.68 14.93
C PHE A 204 34.30 22.04 16.18
N GLU A 205 34.14 20.73 16.38
CA GLU A 205 34.74 20.01 17.49
C GLU A 205 36.28 20.12 17.47
N ARG A 206 36.91 19.88 16.31
CA ARG A 206 38.37 19.95 16.15
C ARG A 206 38.89 21.35 16.46
N GLU A 207 38.22 22.38 15.93
CA GLU A 207 38.56 23.77 16.19
C GLU A 207 38.36 24.12 17.67
N TYR A 208 37.24 23.71 18.27
CA TYR A 208 36.92 23.97 19.67
C TYR A 208 37.96 23.32 20.60
N ARG A 209 38.31 22.04 20.38
CA ARG A 209 39.37 21.36 21.13
C ARG A 209 40.72 22.07 21.01
N THR A 210 41.06 22.55 19.81
CA THR A 210 42.31 23.28 19.57
C THR A 210 42.33 24.61 20.30
N ARG A 211 41.24 25.39 20.23
CA ARG A 211 41.08 26.67 20.95
C ARG A 211 41.09 26.48 22.46
N LEU A 212 40.40 25.45 22.96
CA LEU A 212 40.37 25.12 24.39
C LEU A 212 41.76 24.73 24.90
N LYS A 213 42.49 23.90 24.14
CA LYS A 213 43.87 23.53 24.49
C LYS A 213 44.78 24.76 24.54
N ALA A 214 44.72 25.62 23.53
CA ALA A 214 45.51 26.85 23.50
C ALA A 214 45.16 27.81 24.66
N TYR A 215 43.87 27.91 25.02
CA TYR A 215 43.42 28.70 26.15
C TYR A 215 43.96 28.18 27.48
N LEU A 216 43.84 26.87 27.73
CA LEU A 216 44.36 26.24 28.95
C LEU A 216 45.89 26.33 29.04
N GLU A 217 46.62 26.13 27.92
CA GLU A 217 48.08 26.31 27.88
C GLU A 217 48.49 27.75 28.16
N SER A 218 47.72 28.74 27.68
CA SER A 218 47.94 30.15 28.01
C SER A 218 47.71 30.44 29.49
N GLN A 219 46.61 29.92 30.07
CA GLN A 219 46.32 30.10 31.49
C GLN A 219 47.39 29.45 32.39
N LEU A 220 47.88 28.26 32.01
CA LEU A 220 48.97 27.61 32.74
C LEU A 220 50.27 28.42 32.67
N ARG A 221 50.65 28.92 31.49
CA ARG A 221 51.82 29.80 31.34
C ARG A 221 51.71 31.07 32.16
N ASP A 222 50.54 31.70 32.21
CA ASP A 222 50.32 32.90 33.01
C ASP A 222 50.43 32.60 34.52
N LEU A 223 49.99 31.43 34.98
CA LEU A 223 50.13 30.99 36.37
C LEU A 223 51.58 30.66 36.72
N ASP A 224 52.29 29.94 35.85
CA ASP A 224 53.72 29.64 36.01
C ASP A 224 54.53 30.94 36.04
N GLY A 225 54.22 31.89 35.16
CA GLY A 225 54.87 33.22 35.14
C GLY A 225 54.59 34.04 36.39
N ARG A 226 53.38 33.98 36.95
CA ARG A 226 53.07 34.60 38.25
C ARG A 226 53.78 33.91 39.41
N GLY A 227 53.88 32.57 39.40
CA GLY A 227 54.63 31.80 40.39
C GLY A 227 56.12 32.16 40.37
N GLN A 228 56.73 32.21 39.19
CA GLN A 228 58.13 32.62 39.02
C GLN A 228 58.38 34.08 39.43
N GLY A 229 57.45 34.99 39.15
CA GLY A 229 57.52 36.38 39.63
C GLY A 229 57.54 36.44 41.16
N LEU A 230 56.68 35.64 41.82
CA LEU A 230 56.64 35.53 43.27
C LEU A 230 57.91 34.88 43.85
N ASP A 231 58.46 33.84 43.21
CA ASP A 231 59.69 33.18 43.66
C ASP A 231 60.91 34.13 43.55
N VAL A 232 60.99 34.93 42.48
CA VAL A 232 62.06 35.93 42.30
C VAL A 232 61.91 37.10 43.29
N ASP A 233 60.68 37.50 43.63
CA ASP A 233 60.42 38.51 44.65
C ASP A 233 60.71 37.99 46.07
N ILE A 234 60.48 36.70 46.36
CA ILE A 234 60.87 36.06 47.62
C ILE A 234 62.41 35.99 47.74
N ASP A 235 63.12 35.60 46.67
CA ASP A 235 64.59 35.52 46.68
C ASP A 235 65.24 36.92 46.77
N ARG A 236 64.61 37.96 46.20
CA ARG A 236 65.05 39.36 46.38
C ARG A 236 64.76 39.92 47.76
N THR A 237 63.71 39.49 48.43
CA THR A 237 63.34 39.99 49.77
C THR A 237 64.16 39.34 50.89
N ASP A 238 64.71 38.15 50.69
CA ASP A 238 65.61 37.49 51.65
C ASP A 238 67.09 37.88 51.48
N GLY A 239 67.47 38.47 50.33
CA GLY A 239 68.85 38.87 50.00
C GLY A 239 69.27 40.32 50.31
N GLY A 240 68.40 41.17 50.86
CA GLY A 240 68.70 42.61 50.97
C GLY A 240 67.94 43.34 52.07
N GLY A 241 68.56 43.46 53.24
CA GLY A 241 68.05 44.29 54.32
C GLY A 241 68.09 45.81 54.03
N ARG A 242 66.97 46.46 54.38
CA ARG A 242 66.75 47.90 54.70
C ARG A 242 66.91 48.95 53.59
N ALA A 243 65.78 49.57 53.20
CA ALA A 243 65.34 50.90 53.68
C ALA A 243 64.42 51.60 52.65
N GLY A 244 63.40 52.32 53.14
CA GLY A 244 62.86 53.50 52.44
C GLY A 244 61.39 53.46 52.04
N ALA A 245 60.56 54.09 52.88
CA ALA A 245 59.14 54.38 52.68
C ALA A 245 58.81 55.22 51.41
N GLY A 246 57.54 55.14 50.96
CA GLY A 246 56.88 56.32 50.39
C GLY A 246 55.91 56.10 49.23
N ASN A 247 54.63 55.88 49.58
CA ASN A 247 53.44 56.54 49.00
C ASN A 247 53.09 56.38 47.51
N SER A 248 51.92 55.81 47.20
CA SER A 248 50.71 56.59 46.85
C SER A 248 49.59 55.72 46.25
N LEU A 249 48.39 55.96 46.76
CA LEU A 249 47.12 55.46 46.27
C LEU A 249 46.74 56.12 44.93
N ALA A 250 46.17 55.35 44.00
CA ALA A 250 45.16 55.85 43.07
C ALA A 250 44.25 54.71 42.59
N ALA A 251 42.99 54.81 42.98
CA ALA A 251 41.86 54.00 42.53
C ALA A 251 41.12 54.70 41.39
N ALA A 252 40.75 53.96 40.35
CA ALA A 252 39.60 54.15 39.44
C ALA A 252 39.72 53.04 38.36
N GLY A 253 38.72 52.22 38.01
CA GLY A 253 37.27 52.43 38.04
C GLY A 253 36.74 52.65 36.62
N LEU A 254 36.52 51.58 35.85
CA LEU A 254 35.61 51.52 34.69
C LEU A 254 35.41 50.03 34.32
N ALA A 255 34.29 49.37 34.67
CA ALA A 255 33.03 49.31 33.91
C ALA A 255 33.31 49.09 32.40
N GLY A 256 33.03 47.95 31.77
CA GLY A 256 31.81 47.16 31.83
C GLY A 256 31.11 47.28 30.47
N SER A 257 31.28 46.30 29.58
CA SER A 257 30.39 46.10 28.43
C SER A 257 30.61 44.71 27.81
N TYR A 258 29.80 43.76 28.26
CA TYR A 258 29.53 42.52 27.56
C TYR A 258 28.36 42.78 26.62
N GLY A 259 28.63 42.88 25.32
CA GLY A 259 27.61 42.99 24.28
C GLY A 259 26.92 41.65 24.06
N GLY A 260 25.87 41.37 24.82
CA GLY A 260 24.89 40.33 24.52
C GLY A 260 23.91 40.84 23.46
N GLY A 261 23.95 40.24 22.27
CA GLY A 261 23.00 40.51 21.19
C GLY A 261 22.45 39.21 20.62
N GLY A 262 21.53 38.59 21.36
CA GLY A 262 20.74 37.45 20.90
C GLY A 262 19.27 37.82 20.80
N ARG A 263 18.63 37.35 19.71
CA ARG A 263 17.18 37.27 19.41
C ARG A 263 16.56 38.46 18.67
N SER A 264 16.43 38.28 17.36
CA SER A 264 15.20 38.61 16.62
C SER A 264 14.88 37.42 15.71
N GLY A 265 14.11 36.48 16.24
CA GLY A 265 13.35 35.53 15.43
C GLY A 265 12.07 36.24 14.99
N ALA A 266 12.04 36.75 13.77
CA ALA A 266 10.82 37.19 13.13
C ALA A 266 10.19 36.00 12.41
N LEU A 267 9.05 35.59 12.94
CA LEU A 267 8.05 34.76 12.29
C LEU A 267 7.62 35.48 11.00
N GLU A 268 7.78 34.85 9.84
CA GLU A 268 7.01 35.22 8.66
C GLU A 268 6.23 34.00 8.19
N ALA A 269 4.95 34.01 8.57
CA ALA A 269 3.92 33.11 8.12
C ALA A 269 3.02 33.87 7.16
N GLY A 270 2.77 33.27 6.00
CA GLY A 270 1.51 33.37 5.28
C GLY A 270 1.22 34.66 4.53
N ARG A 271 1.38 34.60 3.21
CA ARG A 271 0.27 34.74 2.25
C ARG A 271 0.63 34.09 0.92
#